data_AF-A0A9D8QEZ8-F1
#
_entry.id   AF-A0A9D8QEZ8-F1
#
_cell.length_a   1.000
_cell.length_b   1.000
_cell.length_c   1.000
_cell.angle_alpha   90.00
_cell.angle_beta   90.00
_cell.angle_gamma   90.00
#
_symmetry.space_group_name_H-M   'P 1'
#
loop_
_entity.id
_entity.type
_entity.pdbx_description
1 polymer ?
#
loop_
_entity_poly.entity_id
_entity_poly.type
_entity_poly.pdbx_seq_one_letter_code
_entity_poly.pdbx_strand_id
1 'polypeptide(L)'
;MKEEKLIHFQQYKYAKLIDELREYPDSIEYILVHDYENRFDFQRTECVQMGDCFAQLIKVGKSYQLVSLIFFKSDWTVKQILKFLSSHRIEIFQRASGPLYIQNAHKIIDSKLFRGRPLVLFQIGKKSIVVEPNLLQEVTEFYEQYNKISHTGLAEKMLKDFSFD
;
A
#
# COMPACT_ATOMS: atom_id res chain seq x y z
N MET A 1 -32.24 27.34 -2.18
CA MET A 1 -31.22 27.05 -3.20
C MET A 1 -30.23 26.08 -2.60
N LYS A 2 -30.07 24.88 -3.19
CA LYS A 2 -28.98 23.97 -2.81
C LYS A 2 -27.75 24.44 -3.57
N GLU A 3 -26.69 24.83 -2.85
CA GLU A 3 -25.38 25.08 -3.47
C GLU A 3 -24.85 23.76 -4.01
N GLU A 4 -24.80 23.64 -5.34
CA GLU A 4 -24.06 22.57 -5.99
C GLU A 4 -22.56 22.88 -5.84
N LYS A 5 -21.94 22.30 -4.81
CA LYS A 5 -20.48 22.33 -4.64
C LYS A 5 -19.84 21.57 -5.81
N LEU A 6 -19.23 22.30 -6.73
CA LEU A 6 -18.32 21.76 -7.74
C LEU A 6 -17.09 21.17 -7.04
N ILE A 7 -17.09 19.86 -6.79
CA ILE A 7 -15.94 19.15 -6.24
C ILE A 7 -14.97 18.88 -7.40
N HIS A 8 -13.76 19.44 -7.32
CA HIS A 8 -12.72 19.19 -8.33
C HIS A 8 -12.36 17.68 -8.33
N PHE A 9 -12.14 17.07 -9.50
CA PHE A 9 -11.91 15.61 -9.62
C PHE A 9 -10.80 15.08 -8.69
N GLN A 10 -9.74 15.87 -8.47
CA GLN A 10 -8.68 15.54 -7.51
C GLN A 10 -9.16 15.55 -6.05
N GLN A 11 -10.01 16.51 -5.66
CA GLN A 11 -10.59 16.57 -4.32
C GLN A 11 -11.50 15.37 -4.06
N TYR A 12 -12.29 14.95 -5.06
CA TYR A 12 -13.11 13.73 -4.95
C TYR A 12 -12.25 12.46 -4.81
N LYS A 13 -11.18 12.34 -5.59
CA LYS A 13 -10.24 11.20 -5.49
C LYS A 13 -9.59 11.15 -4.11
N TYR A 14 -9.18 12.31 -3.58
CA TYR A 14 -8.59 12.39 -2.25
C TYR A 14 -9.59 12.10 -1.14
N ALA A 15 -10.84 12.56 -1.26
CA ALA A 15 -11.87 12.27 -0.27
C ALA A 15 -12.07 10.76 -0.06
N LYS A 16 -12.08 9.97 -1.14
CA LYS A 16 -12.14 8.51 -1.04
C LYS A 16 -10.90 7.91 -0.36
N LEU A 17 -9.71 8.38 -0.72
CA LEU A 17 -8.47 7.87 -0.12
C LEU A 17 -8.39 8.20 1.38
N ILE A 18 -8.89 9.36 1.79
CA ILE A 18 -8.90 9.78 3.21
C ILE A 18 -9.78 8.84 4.05
N ASP A 19 -10.94 8.42 3.53
CA ASP A 19 -11.83 7.51 4.25
C ASP A 19 -11.17 6.13 4.52
N GLU A 20 -10.09 5.80 3.82
CA GLU A 20 -9.27 4.58 3.99
C GLU A 20 -8.04 4.77 4.89
N LEU A 21 -7.79 5.99 5.38
CA LEU A 21 -6.66 6.26 6.27
C LEU A 21 -7.05 6.03 7.73
N ARG A 22 -6.19 5.31 8.46
CA ARG A 22 -6.18 5.22 9.92
C ARG A 22 -4.93 5.92 10.44
N GLU A 23 -5.10 6.72 11.48
CA GLU A 23 -3.97 7.38 12.13
C GLU A 23 -3.64 6.68 13.44
N TYR A 24 -2.35 6.44 13.64
CA TYR A 24 -1.73 5.97 14.87
C TYR A 24 -0.75 7.04 15.37
N PRO A 25 -0.22 6.96 16.60
CA PRO A 25 0.70 7.98 17.11
C PRO A 25 1.90 8.27 16.18
N ASP A 26 2.57 7.22 15.70
CA ASP A 26 3.82 7.33 14.95
C ASP A 26 3.67 7.06 13.44
N SER A 27 2.49 6.63 12.99
CA SER A 27 2.27 6.18 11.62
C SER A 27 0.86 6.46 11.12
N ILE A 28 0.70 6.37 9.80
CA ILE A 28 -0.56 6.44 9.10
C ILE A 28 -0.67 5.16 8.27
N GLU A 29 -1.79 4.45 8.41
CA GLU A 29 -2.12 3.26 7.63
C GLU A 29 -3.12 3.61 6.54
N TYR A 30 -2.86 3.18 5.31
CA TYR A 30 -3.83 3.18 4.22
C TYR A 30 -4.37 1.77 4.00
N ILE A 31 -5.66 1.58 4.24
CA ILE A 31 -6.32 0.28 4.12
C ILE A 31 -6.63 -0.03 2.66
N LEU A 32 -6.23 -1.22 2.20
CA LEU A 32 -6.61 -1.75 0.89
C LEU A 32 -7.74 -2.79 1.00
N VAL A 33 -7.81 -3.49 2.13
CA VAL A 33 -8.82 -4.50 2.40
C VAL A 33 -9.52 -4.17 3.71
N HIS A 34 -10.73 -3.60 3.63
CA HIS A 34 -11.49 -3.28 4.83
C HIS A 34 -11.71 -4.49 5.73
N ASP A 35 -11.59 -4.25 7.04
CA ASP A 35 -11.84 -5.23 8.09
C ASP A 35 -11.00 -6.51 7.94
N TYR A 36 -9.81 -6.41 7.35
CA TYR A 36 -8.95 -7.57 7.12
C TYR A 36 -8.61 -8.31 8.42
N GLU A 37 -8.54 -7.60 9.53
CA GLU A 37 -8.29 -8.11 10.89
C GLU A 37 -9.33 -9.16 11.33
N ASN A 38 -10.60 -8.98 10.94
CA ASN A 38 -11.69 -9.91 11.26
C ASN A 38 -12.01 -10.88 10.10
N ARG A 39 -11.70 -10.49 8.87
CA ARG A 39 -12.00 -11.29 7.67
C ARG A 39 -11.06 -12.45 7.43
N PHE A 40 -9.85 -12.38 7.96
CA PHE A 40 -8.83 -13.39 7.74
C PHE A 40 -8.36 -13.97 9.07
N ASP A 41 -8.30 -15.29 9.14
CA ASP A 41 -7.66 -15.99 10.24
C ASP A 41 -6.13 -15.96 10.01
N PHE A 42 -5.48 -14.90 10.52
CA PHE A 42 -4.04 -14.76 10.48
C PHE A 42 -3.49 -14.46 11.88
N GLN A 43 -2.33 -15.03 12.19
CA GLN A 43 -1.64 -14.78 13.46
C GLN A 43 -0.80 -13.51 13.42
N ARG A 44 -0.32 -13.11 12.23
CA ARG A 44 0.55 -11.94 12.04
C ARG A 44 0.48 -11.39 10.61
N THR A 45 0.68 -10.08 10.49
CA THR A 45 1.01 -9.42 9.23
C THR A 45 2.52 -9.47 9.00
N GLU A 46 2.94 -9.71 7.77
CA GLU A 46 4.31 -9.55 7.32
C GLU A 46 4.46 -8.12 6.75
N CYS A 47 5.56 -7.44 7.08
CA CYS A 47 5.77 -6.04 6.70
C CYS A 47 7.01 -5.93 5.81
N VAL A 48 6.85 -5.45 4.58
CA VAL A 48 7.93 -5.35 3.60
C VAL A 48 8.09 -3.91 3.16
N GLN A 49 9.29 -3.33 3.31
CA GLN A 49 9.55 -1.97 2.84
C GLN A 49 9.46 -1.91 1.31
N MET A 50 8.80 -0.89 0.78
CA MET A 50 8.64 -0.60 -0.65
C MET A 50 8.87 0.89 -0.89
N GLY A 51 10.07 1.25 -1.38
CA GLY A 51 10.53 2.64 -1.36
C GLY A 51 10.56 3.20 0.07
N ASP A 52 9.87 4.32 0.29
CA ASP A 52 9.83 5.02 1.58
C ASP A 52 8.60 4.66 2.44
N CYS A 53 7.84 3.64 2.06
CA CYS A 53 6.69 3.14 2.81
C CYS A 53 6.78 1.62 3.03
N PHE A 54 5.83 1.06 3.76
CA PHE A 54 5.80 -0.37 4.04
C PHE A 54 4.51 -1.02 3.57
N ALA A 55 4.62 -2.16 2.91
CA ALA A 55 3.51 -2.99 2.47
C ALA A 55 3.21 -4.05 3.54
N GLN A 56 1.97 -4.08 4.04
CA GLN A 56 1.52 -5.12 4.97
C GLN A 56 0.82 -6.25 4.21
N LEU A 57 1.33 -7.46 4.41
CA LEU A 57 0.88 -8.67 3.76
C LEU A 57 0.33 -9.65 4.80
N ILE A 58 -0.77 -10.32 4.48
CA ILE A 58 -1.25 -11.47 5.26
C ILE A 58 -1.13 -12.74 4.43
N LYS A 59 -0.84 -13.85 5.11
CA LYS A 59 -0.88 -15.18 4.50
C LYS A 59 -2.32 -15.69 4.47
N VAL A 60 -2.82 -16.02 3.30
CA VAL A 60 -4.15 -16.62 3.10
C VAL A 60 -3.95 -17.95 2.37
N GLY A 61 -4.00 -19.06 3.12
CA GLY A 61 -3.66 -20.39 2.62
C GLY A 61 -2.23 -20.45 2.08
N LYS A 62 -2.06 -20.68 0.77
CA LYS A 62 -0.75 -20.69 0.09
C LYS A 62 -0.37 -19.35 -0.54
N SER A 63 -1.23 -18.34 -0.44
CA SER A 63 -1.07 -17.02 -1.06
C SER A 63 -0.77 -15.95 -0.03
N TYR A 64 -0.31 -14.80 -0.53
CA TYR A 64 -0.16 -13.59 0.25
C TYR A 64 -1.04 -12.50 -0.36
N GLN A 65 -1.70 -11.75 0.50
CA GLN A 65 -2.58 -10.66 0.14
C GLN A 65 -2.01 -9.36 0.73
N LEU A 66 -1.87 -8.34 -0.10
CA LEU A 66 -1.60 -6.97 0.35
C LEU A 66 -2.88 -6.39 0.95
N VAL A 67 -2.82 -5.97 2.21
CA VAL A 67 -4.00 -5.52 2.98
C VAL A 67 -3.96 -4.06 3.37
N SER A 68 -2.77 -3.49 3.53
CA SER A 68 -2.59 -2.07 3.83
C SER A 68 -1.17 -1.60 3.52
N LEU A 69 -0.97 -0.28 3.55
CA LEU A 69 0.31 0.38 3.48
C LEU A 69 0.54 1.21 4.74
N ILE A 70 1.75 1.17 5.29
CA ILE A 70 2.15 1.95 6.47
C ILE A 70 3.14 3.04 6.06
N PHE A 71 2.88 4.25 6.54
CA PHE A 71 3.69 5.45 6.36
C PHE A 71 4.07 6.00 7.73
N PHE A 72 5.36 6.10 8.05
CA PHE A 72 5.79 6.68 9.32
C PHE A 72 5.74 8.21 9.26
N LYS A 73 5.20 8.83 10.31
CA LYS A 73 5.03 10.30 10.38
C LYS A 73 6.35 11.07 10.46
N SER A 74 7.46 10.39 10.77
CA SER A 74 8.82 10.94 10.67
C SER A 74 9.13 11.44 9.26
N ASP A 75 8.56 10.77 8.23
CA ASP A 75 8.91 11.00 6.84
C ASP A 75 7.71 11.44 5.98
N TRP A 76 6.48 11.22 6.48
CA TRP A 76 5.25 11.40 5.71
C TRP A 76 4.22 12.30 6.39
N THR A 77 3.69 13.22 5.59
CA THR A 77 2.45 13.97 5.87
C THR A 77 1.27 13.35 5.11
N VAL A 78 0.05 13.56 5.59
CA VAL A 78 -1.19 13.14 4.89
C VAL A 78 -1.21 13.64 3.44
N LYS A 79 -0.82 14.89 3.18
CA LYS A 79 -0.78 15.47 1.84
C LYS A 79 0.18 14.69 0.91
N GLN A 80 1.35 14.29 1.42
CA GLN A 80 2.30 13.46 0.66
C GLN A 80 1.73 12.07 0.39
N ILE A 81 1.09 11.44 1.39
CA ILE A 81 0.46 10.13 1.26
C ILE A 81 -0.62 10.17 0.16
N LEU A 82 -1.52 11.15 0.20
CA LEU A 82 -2.58 11.29 -0.82
C LEU A 82 -2.01 11.47 -2.23
N LYS A 83 -0.95 12.29 -2.36
CA LYS A 83 -0.26 12.48 -3.64
C LYS A 83 0.38 11.17 -4.12
N PHE A 84 1.05 10.45 -3.23
CA PHE A 84 1.66 9.15 -3.52
C PHE A 84 0.61 8.15 -3.99
N LEU A 85 -0.42 7.88 -3.18
CA LEU A 85 -1.52 6.95 -3.49
C LEU A 85 -2.28 7.32 -4.77
N SER A 86 -2.29 8.59 -5.16
CA SER A 86 -2.92 9.01 -6.40
C SER A 86 -2.15 8.68 -7.67
N SER A 87 -0.84 8.41 -7.56
CA SER A 87 0.09 8.29 -8.69
C SER A 87 0.95 7.03 -8.64
N HIS A 88 0.92 6.29 -7.53
CA HIS A 88 1.72 5.09 -7.29
C HIS A 88 0.83 3.91 -6.93
N ARG A 89 1.33 2.72 -7.19
CA ARG A 89 0.67 1.46 -6.83
C ARG A 89 1.68 0.44 -6.37
N ILE A 90 1.29 -0.33 -5.35
CA ILE A 90 2.03 -1.50 -4.88
C ILE A 90 1.14 -2.71 -5.14
N GLU A 91 1.69 -3.73 -5.79
CA GLU A 91 0.98 -4.97 -6.08
C GLU A 91 1.86 -6.18 -5.74
N ILE A 92 1.24 -7.21 -5.17
CA ILE A 92 1.85 -8.52 -5.00
C ILE A 92 1.28 -9.47 -6.05
N PHE A 93 2.17 -10.16 -6.74
CA PHE A 93 1.83 -11.07 -7.82
C PHE A 93 1.91 -12.53 -7.38
N GLN A 94 1.27 -13.40 -8.15
CA GLN A 94 1.48 -14.84 -7.98
C GLN A 94 2.91 -15.22 -8.35
N ARG A 95 3.36 -16.38 -7.86
CA ARG A 95 4.64 -16.95 -8.30
C ARG A 95 4.58 -17.13 -9.81
N ALA A 96 5.59 -16.61 -10.51
CA ALA A 96 5.70 -16.70 -11.95
C ALA A 96 7.10 -17.20 -12.30
N SER A 97 7.17 -18.19 -13.21
CA SER A 97 8.42 -18.73 -13.73
C SER A 97 8.95 -17.97 -14.95
N GLY A 98 8.20 -16.97 -15.43
CA GLY A 98 8.51 -16.18 -16.61
C GLY A 98 8.16 -14.70 -16.43
N PRO A 99 8.27 -13.90 -17.51
CA PRO A 99 8.10 -12.45 -17.45
C PRO A 99 6.72 -12.06 -16.92
N LEU A 100 6.71 -11.08 -16.02
CA LEU A 100 5.52 -10.42 -15.52
C LEU A 100 5.27 -9.14 -16.29
N TYR A 101 4.08 -8.99 -16.84
CA TYR A 101 3.66 -7.78 -17.56
C TYR A 101 2.85 -6.87 -16.63
N ILE A 102 3.46 -5.77 -16.21
CA ILE A 102 2.81 -4.76 -15.37
C ILE A 102 2.16 -3.73 -16.29
N GLN A 103 0.84 -3.79 -16.36
CA GLN A 103 0.03 -2.88 -17.17
C GLN A 103 -0.16 -1.52 -16.49
N ASN A 104 -0.44 -0.49 -17.29
CA ASN A 104 -0.69 0.87 -16.81
C ASN A 104 0.43 1.41 -15.90
N ALA A 105 1.67 1.10 -16.25
CA ALA A 105 2.86 1.57 -15.55
C ALA A 105 3.58 2.64 -16.38
N HIS A 106 4.16 3.64 -15.70
CA HIS A 106 5.09 4.60 -16.29
C HIS A 106 6.54 4.16 -16.07
N LYS A 107 6.85 3.75 -14.83
CA LYS A 107 8.15 3.20 -14.42
C LYS A 107 8.00 2.32 -13.19
N ILE A 108 8.91 1.36 -13.03
CA ILE A 108 9.11 0.62 -11.78
C ILE A 108 9.99 1.46 -10.87
N ILE A 109 9.64 1.52 -9.59
CA ILE A 109 10.38 2.28 -8.57
C ILE A 109 11.11 1.32 -7.63
N ASP A 110 10.43 0.25 -7.23
CA ASP A 110 11.00 -0.80 -6.39
C ASP A 110 10.34 -2.14 -6.75
N SER A 111 11.13 -3.21 -6.74
CA SER A 111 10.67 -4.56 -7.06
C SER A 111 11.54 -5.59 -6.38
N LYS A 112 10.92 -6.56 -5.71
CA LYS A 112 11.59 -7.64 -4.97
C LYS A 112 10.72 -8.89 -4.92
N LEU A 113 11.30 -10.01 -4.52
CA LEU A 113 10.55 -11.21 -4.17
C LEU A 113 10.30 -11.25 -2.68
N PHE A 114 9.08 -11.62 -2.31
CA PHE A 114 8.71 -12.03 -0.98
C PHE A 114 8.15 -13.45 -1.03
N ARG A 115 8.89 -14.42 -0.51
CA ARG A 115 8.56 -15.85 -0.53
C ARG A 115 8.31 -16.38 -1.95
N GLY A 116 9.15 -15.95 -2.88
CA GLY A 116 9.11 -16.25 -4.31
C GLY A 116 8.03 -15.50 -5.09
N ARG A 117 7.37 -14.51 -4.48
CA ARG A 117 6.29 -13.73 -5.11
C ARG A 117 6.77 -12.33 -5.42
N PRO A 118 6.67 -11.84 -6.67
CA PRO A 118 7.00 -10.46 -6.98
C PRO A 118 6.12 -9.50 -6.21
N LEU A 119 6.74 -8.55 -5.52
CA LEU A 119 6.11 -7.38 -4.93
C LEU A 119 6.69 -6.16 -5.63
N VAL A 120 5.83 -5.35 -6.24
CA VAL A 120 6.28 -4.28 -7.14
C VAL A 120 5.58 -2.97 -6.81
N LEU A 121 6.39 -1.94 -6.60
CA LEU A 121 6.01 -0.53 -6.51
C LEU A 121 6.28 0.14 -7.86
N PHE A 122 5.26 0.73 -8.45
CA PHE A 122 5.37 1.43 -9.72
C PHE A 122 4.57 2.73 -9.74
N GLN A 123 5.01 3.65 -10.60
CA GLN A 123 4.24 4.85 -10.91
C GLN A 123 3.20 4.50 -11.97
N ILE A 124 1.95 4.89 -11.73
CA ILE A 124 0.84 4.69 -12.66
C ILE A 124 1.09 5.47 -13.95
N GLY A 125 0.85 4.81 -15.09
CA GLY A 125 1.04 5.34 -16.43
C GLY A 125 0.13 4.67 -17.44
N LYS A 126 0.57 4.64 -18.71
CA LYS A 126 -0.20 4.09 -19.84
C LYS A 126 0.52 2.96 -20.58
N LYS A 127 1.73 2.58 -20.14
CA LYS A 127 2.55 1.58 -20.82
C LYS A 127 2.45 0.23 -20.09
N SER A 128 2.92 -0.81 -20.75
CA SER A 128 3.23 -2.08 -20.10
C SER A 128 4.73 -2.15 -19.87
N ILE A 129 5.16 -2.56 -18.68
CA ILE A 129 6.56 -2.81 -18.35
C ILE A 129 6.73 -4.28 -18.01
N VAL A 130 7.81 -4.87 -18.53
CA VAL A 130 8.17 -6.27 -18.24
C VAL A 130 9.08 -6.29 -17.02
N VAL A 131 8.75 -7.14 -16.06
CA VAL A 131 9.59 -7.46 -14.90
C VAL A 131 9.94 -8.93 -14.98
N GLU A 132 11.23 -9.27 -14.84
CA GLU A 132 11.71 -10.65 -14.82
C GLU A 132 11.85 -11.13 -13.36
N PRO A 133 10.94 -11.98 -12.84
CA PRO A 133 10.95 -12.38 -11.43
C PRO A 133 12.25 -13.03 -10.99
N ASN A 134 12.92 -13.76 -11.89
CA ASN A 134 14.17 -14.47 -11.59
C ASN A 134 15.37 -13.53 -11.37
N LEU A 135 15.23 -12.24 -11.74
CA LEU A 135 16.26 -11.22 -11.52
C LEU A 135 16.00 -10.38 -10.27
N LEU A 136 14.87 -10.61 -9.58
CA LEU A 136 14.49 -9.86 -8.40
C LEU A 136 15.15 -10.45 -7.15
N GLN A 137 15.59 -9.57 -6.24
CA GLN A 137 16.15 -9.97 -4.96
C GLN A 137 15.04 -10.53 -4.04
N GLU A 138 15.29 -11.70 -3.45
CA GLU A 138 14.44 -12.26 -2.39
C GLU A 138 14.74 -11.60 -1.05
N VAL A 139 13.70 -11.07 -0.40
CA VAL A 139 13.83 -10.31 0.85
C VAL A 139 13.17 -10.95 2.06
N THR A 140 12.64 -12.17 1.94
CA THR A 140 11.91 -12.84 3.04
C THR A 140 12.65 -12.77 4.38
N GLU A 141 13.92 -13.19 4.41
CA GLU A 141 14.70 -13.32 5.64
C GLU A 141 14.98 -11.98 6.33
N PHE A 142 15.08 -10.88 5.56
CA PHE A 142 15.33 -9.55 6.11
C PHE A 142 14.18 -9.03 6.97
N TYR A 143 12.96 -9.50 6.72
CA TYR A 143 11.76 -9.04 7.41
C TYR A 143 11.23 -10.03 8.46
N GLU A 144 11.80 -11.24 8.55
CA GLU A 144 11.43 -12.19 9.60
C GLU A 144 11.70 -11.68 11.02
N GLN A 145 12.61 -10.71 11.19
CA GLN A 145 12.94 -10.08 12.46
C GLN A 145 12.07 -8.84 12.80
N TYR A 146 11.41 -8.23 11.80
CA TYR A 146 10.56 -7.04 11.97
C TYR A 146 9.08 -7.37 12.20
N ASN A 147 8.77 -8.63 12.51
CA ASN A 147 7.44 -9.20 12.79
C ASN A 147 6.68 -8.62 14.00
N LYS A 148 6.94 -7.36 14.41
CA LYS A 148 6.38 -6.72 15.60
C LYS A 148 5.63 -5.42 15.28
N ILE A 149 4.71 -5.44 14.34
CA ILE A 149 3.68 -4.40 14.28
C ILE A 149 2.34 -5.03 14.64
N SER A 150 2.04 -5.04 15.94
CA SER A 150 0.73 -5.40 16.48
C SER A 150 -0.02 -4.11 16.77
N HIS A 151 -0.81 -3.61 15.82
CA HIS A 151 -1.68 -2.45 16.05
C HIS A 151 -3.08 -2.90 16.47
N THR A 152 -3.20 -3.60 17.60
CA THR A 152 -4.50 -3.88 18.21
C THR A 152 -4.82 -2.81 19.25
N GLY A 153 -5.55 -1.76 18.85
CA GLY A 153 -6.41 -1.03 19.80
C GLY A 153 -6.38 0.51 19.86
N LEU A 154 -5.68 1.24 18.99
CA LEU A 154 -5.57 2.72 19.09
C LEU A 154 -5.77 3.47 17.76
N ALA A 155 -6.54 2.91 16.82
CA ALA A 155 -6.81 3.62 15.57
C ALA A 155 -7.88 4.70 15.79
N GLU A 156 -7.50 5.98 15.68
CA GLU A 156 -8.46 7.08 15.58
C GLU A 156 -8.83 7.32 14.11
N LYS A 157 -10.10 7.61 13.85
CA LYS A 157 -10.59 7.92 12.50
C LYS A 157 -10.19 9.36 12.15
N MET A 158 -9.52 9.55 11.02
CA MET A 158 -9.14 10.88 10.51
C MET A 158 -10.36 11.82 10.43
N LEU A 159 -10.30 12.96 11.12
CA LEU A 159 -11.31 14.02 11.04
C LEU A 159 -11.19 14.79 9.71
N LYS A 160 -12.34 15.12 9.11
CA LYS A 160 -12.50 15.57 7.71
C LYS A 160 -12.09 17.02 7.40
N ASP A 161 -11.37 17.69 8.29
CA ASP A 161 -11.07 19.11 8.12
C ASP A 161 -9.69 19.31 7.48
N PHE A 162 -9.62 19.07 6.17
CA PHE A 162 -8.50 19.50 5.34
C PHE A 162 -8.94 20.67 4.46
N SER A 163 -8.51 21.88 4.80
CA SER A 163 -8.52 23.02 3.88
C SER A 163 -7.47 22.79 2.80
N PHE A 164 -7.93 22.60 1.57
CA PHE A 164 -7.06 22.64 0.40
C PHE A 164 -6.84 24.12 0.06
N ASP A 165 -5.76 24.70 0.60
CA ASP A 165 -5.19 25.94 0.07
C ASP A 165 -4.52 25.69 -1.29
#